data_AF-A0A3C1S8B8-F1
#
_entry.id   AF-A0A3C1S8B8-F1
#
_cell.length_a   1.000
_cell.length_b   1.000
_cell.length_c   1.000
_cell.angle_alpha   90.00
_cell.angle_beta   90.00
_cell.angle_gamma   90.00
#
_symmetry.space_group_name_H-M   'P 1'
#
loop_
_entity.id
_entity.type
_entity.pdbx_description
1 polymer ?
#
loop_
_entity_poly.entity_id
_entity_poly.type
_entity_poly.pdbx_seq_one_letter_code
_entity_poly.pdbx_strand_id
1 'polypeptide(L)' 'EEMHLLFQPFTQTESGRRQTEGTGLGLPISKKYIELMGGGISVESQPGKGSIFR' A
#
# COMPACT_ATOMS: atom_id res chain seq x y z
N GLU A 1 4.15 11.69 0.90
CA GLU A 1 3.86 11.84 2.35
C GLU A 1 2.92 10.76 2.90
N GLU A 2 1.98 10.23 2.13
CA GLU A 2 1.02 9.20 2.57
C GLU A 2 1.58 7.76 2.69
N MET A 3 2.90 7.56 2.60
CA MET A 3 3.50 6.23 2.46
C MET A 3 3.28 5.33 3.70
N HIS A 4 3.21 5.95 4.89
CA HIS A 4 2.90 5.28 6.15
C HIS A 4 1.46 4.75 6.23
N LEU A 5 0.57 5.23 5.36
CA LEU A 5 -0.84 4.85 5.31
C LEU A 5 -1.13 3.67 4.37
N LEU A 6 -0.16 3.28 3.53
CA LEU A 6 -0.38 2.30 2.45
C LEU A 6 -0.86 0.92 2.94
N PHE A 7 -0.50 0.55 4.17
CA PHE A 7 -0.91 -0.72 4.78
C PHE A 7 -2.06 -0.57 5.78
N GLN A 8 -2.64 0.63 5.90
CA GLN A 8 -3.82 0.84 6.74
C GLN A 8 -5.09 0.43 5.99
N PRO A 9 -5.96 -0.39 6.61
CA PRO A 9 -7.25 -0.74 6.03
C PRO A 9 -8.07 0.49 5.67
N PHE A 10 -8.84 0.40 4.58
CA PHE A 10 -9.76 1.44 4.12
C PHE A 10 -9.11 2.78 3.78
N THR A 11 -7.77 2.82 3.68
CA THR A 11 -7.04 4.04 3.39
C THR A 11 -6.60 4.06 1.93
N GLN A 12 -6.73 5.22 1.31
CA GLN A 12 -6.33 5.47 -0.07
C GLN A 12 -5.53 6.76 -0.15
N THR A 13 -4.50 6.75 -1.00
CA THR A 13 -3.79 7.98 -1.33
C THR A 13 -4.73 8.97 -2.01
N GLU A 14 -4.36 10.24 -2.00
CA GLU A 14 -5.13 11.29 -2.68
C GLU A 14 -5.39 10.94 -4.16
N SER A 15 -4.39 10.36 -4.84
CA SER A 15 -4.49 9.88 -6.22
C SER A 15 -5.48 8.73 -6.41
N GLY A 16 -5.60 7.82 -5.43
CA GLY A 16 -6.58 6.73 -5.46
C GLY A 16 -8.01 7.25 -5.24
N ARG A 17 -8.18 8.18 -4.30
CA ARG A 17 -9.47 8.83 -4.02
C ARG A 17 -10.00 9.60 -5.23
N ARG A 18 -9.13 10.27 -5.99
CA ARG A 18 -9.48 10.97 -7.24
C ARG A 18 -9.95 10.04 -8.35
N GLN A 19 -9.50 8.78 -8.35
CA GLN A 19 -9.97 7.77 -9.30
C GLN A 19 -11.27 7.10 -8.85
N THR A 20 -11.73 7.33 -7.61
CA THR A 20 -12.99 6.79 -7.05
C THR A 20 -13.12 5.27 -7.15
N GLU A 21 -12.01 4.56 -7.30
CA GLU A 21 -11.98 3.11 -7.46
C GLU A 21 -11.26 2.41 -6.30
N GLY A 22 -11.77 1.23 -5.95
CA GLY A 22 -11.23 0.38 -4.89
C GLY A 22 -11.65 0.78 -3.47
N THR A 23 -11.30 -0.07 -2.51
CA THR A 23 -11.66 0.09 -1.08
C THR A 23 -10.47 0.38 -0.18
N GLY A 24 -9.24 0.42 -0.73
CA GLY A 24 -8.02 0.55 0.09
C GLY A 24 -7.67 -0.72 0.88
N LEU A 25 -8.21 -1.88 0.50
CA LEU A 25 -7.98 -3.15 1.22
C LEU A 25 -6.89 -4.05 0.62
N GLY A 26 -6.47 -3.83 -0.63
CA GLY A 26 -5.52 -4.72 -1.30
C GLY A 26 -4.18 -4.87 -0.57
N LEU A 27 -3.48 -3.77 -0.32
CA LEU A 27 -2.17 -3.79 0.37
C LEU A 27 -2.26 -4.29 1.83
N PRO A 28 -3.25 -3.88 2.65
CA PRO A 28 -3.45 -4.46 3.98
C PRO A 28 -3.63 -5.99 3.96
N ILE A 29 -4.39 -6.51 3.00
CA ILE A 29 -4.60 -7.96 2.85
C ILE A 29 -3.29 -8.65 2.47
N SER A 30 -2.56 -8.13 1.48
CA SER A 30 -1.26 -8.68 1.07
C SER A 30 -0.25 -8.70 2.21
N LYS A 31 -0.16 -7.62 2.99
CA LYS A 31 0.70 -7.56 4.18
C LYS A 31 0.35 -8.66 5.18
N LYS A 32 -0.93 -8.82 5.50
CA LYS A 32 -1.39 -9.85 6.44
C LYS A 32 -1.04 -11.27 5.96
N TYR A 33 -1.19 -11.56 4.67
CA TYR A 33 -0.79 -12.86 4.13
C TYR A 33 0.71 -13.11 4.22
N ILE A 34 1.53 -12.12 3.86
CA ILE A 34 3.00 -12.22 3.94
C ILE A 34 3.45 -12.42 5.39
N GLU A 35 2.85 -11.70 6.34
CA GLU A 35 3.11 -11.86 7.78
C GLU A 35 2.70 -13.25 8.29
N LEU A 36 1.56 -13.78 7.85
CA LEU A 36 1.13 -15.15 8.17
C LEU A 36 2.09 -16.21 7.62
N MET A 37 2.80 -15.90 6.53
CA MET A 37 3.85 -16.73 5.96
C MET A 37 5.21 -16.55 6.65
N GLY A 38 5.31 -15.71 7.68
CA GLY A 38 6.56 -15.42 8.39
C GLY A 38 7.50 -14.47 7.64
N GLY A 39 7.01 -13.82 6.58
CA GLY A 39 7.74 -12.80 5.84
C GLY A 39 7.45 -11.38 6.32
N GLY A 40 8.01 -10.40 5.61
CA GLY A 40 7.68 -8.99 5.75
C GLY A 40 7.49 -8.34 4.39
N ILE A 41 6.75 -7.23 4.35
CA ILE A 41 6.62 -6.38 3.17
C ILE A 41 7.03 -4.93 3.51
N SER A 42 7.75 -4.31 2.59
CA SER A 42 8.25 -2.95 2.66
C SER A 42 8.02 -2.23 1.34
N VAL A 43 8.06 -0.89 1.37
CA VAL A 43 7.86 -0.06 0.19
C VAL A 43 8.89 1.05 0.15
N GLU A 44 9.49 1.24 -1.02
CA GLU A 44 10.36 2.36 -1.34
C GLU A 44 9.78 3.07 -2.55
N SER A 45 9.63 4.39 -2.47
CA SER A 45 9.08 5.19 -3.55
C SER A 45 9.91 6.43 -3.79
N GLN A 46 10.14 6.75 -5.07
CA GLN A 46 10.78 7.99 -5.48
C GLN A 46 9.87 8.72 -6.49
N PRO A 47 9.50 9.99 -6.23
CA PRO A 47 8.72 10.79 -7.17
C PRO A 47 9.36 10.81 -8.56
N GLY A 48 8.54 10.59 -9.60
CA GLY A 48 9.00 10.54 -10.99
C GLY A 48 9.75 9.26 -11.39
N LYS A 49 10.04 8.34 -10.46
CA LYS A 49 10.68 7.04 -10.78
C LYS A 49 9.81 5.83 -10.46
N GLY A 50 8.79 6.00 -9.61
CA GLY A 50 7.85 4.94 -9.23
C GLY A 50 8.12 4.37 -7.85
N SER A 51 7.55 3.19 -7.59
CA SER A 51 7.59 2.52 -6.29
C SER A 51 7.99 1.06 -6.43
N ILE A 52 8.77 0.56 -5.46
CA ILE A 52 9.21 -0.83 -5.34
C ILE A 52 8.64 -1.39 -4.04
N PHE A 53 8.02 -2.57 -4.12
CA PHE A 53 7.53 -3.34 -2.97
C PHE A 53 8.42 -4.59 -2.81
N ARG A 54 8.89 -4.86 -1.59
CA ARG A 54 9.75 -6.01 -1.27
C ARG A 54 9.21 -6.76 -0.07
#